data_AF-A0A9P0YAZ7-F1
#
_entry.id   AF-A0A9P0YAZ7-F1
#
_cell.length_a   1.000
_cell.length_b   1.000
_cell.length_c   1.000
_cell.angle_alpha   90.00
_cell.angle_beta   90.00
_cell.angle_gamma   90.00
#
_symmetry.space_group_name_H-M   'P 1'
#
loop_
_entity.id
_entity.type
_entity.pdbx_description
1 polymer ?
#
loop_
_entity_poly.entity_id
_entity_poly.type
_entity_poly.pdbx_seq_one_letter_code
_entity_poly.pdbx_strand_id
1 'polypeptide(L)'
;MSDNLLTRAADVTLKERRRLVLMVRETPLHAGHLRNMLQVTESGGIIFPPVPAWYARPTGSEEIIAHSVARALSLLGQPCQNLPRWGETHQLITGEHEYDHRSLD
;
A
#
# COMPACT_ATOMS: atom_id res chain seq x y z
N MET A 1 18.48 -13.79 7.14
CA MET A 1 18.48 -13.42 8.57
C MET A 1 17.06 -13.05 8.95
N SER A 2 16.57 -13.60 10.06
CA SER A 2 15.21 -13.44 10.58
C SER A 2 15.35 -13.06 12.05
N ASP A 3 15.90 -11.87 12.27
CA ASP A 3 16.48 -11.50 13.56
C ASP A 3 15.45 -10.86 14.50
N ASN A 4 14.21 -10.66 14.01
CA ASN A 4 13.08 -10.18 14.79
C ASN A 4 11.74 -10.70 14.25
N LEU A 5 10.66 -10.44 14.98
CA LEU A 5 9.31 -10.89 14.61
C LEU A 5 8.86 -10.35 13.25
N LEU A 6 9.20 -9.10 12.92
CA LEU A 6 8.79 -8.47 11.66
C LEU A 6 9.39 -9.19 10.45
N THR A 7 10.71 -9.41 10.48
CA THR A 7 11.44 -10.14 9.42
C THR A 7 11.02 -11.59 9.35
N ARG A 8 10.75 -12.25 10.50
CA ARG A 8 10.21 -13.61 10.54
C ARG A 8 8.81 -13.70 9.93
N ALA A 9 7.93 -12.76 10.24
CA ALA A 9 6.58 -12.73 9.72
C ALA A 9 6.57 -12.56 8.19
N ALA A 10 7.45 -11.72 7.65
CA ALA A 10 7.62 -11.56 6.21
C ALA A 10 8.14 -12.85 5.54
N ASP A 11 9.16 -13.49 6.14
CA ASP A 11 9.71 -14.77 5.66
C ASP A 11 8.67 -15.89 5.66
N VAL A 12 7.89 -16.01 6.75
CA VAL A 12 6.77 -16.96 6.85
C VAL A 12 5.68 -16.62 5.82
N THR A 13 5.39 -15.35 5.59
CA THR A 13 4.40 -14.93 4.58
C THR A 13 4.81 -15.40 3.20
N LEU A 14 6.08 -15.22 2.83
CA LEU A 14 6.61 -15.66 1.53
C LEU A 14 6.65 -17.19 1.41
N LYS A 15 7.13 -17.92 2.43
CA LYS A 15 7.22 -19.40 2.38
C LYS A 15 5.85 -20.06 2.27
N GLU A 16 4.83 -19.50 2.91
CA GLU A 16 3.44 -19.97 2.86
C GLU A 16 2.68 -19.48 1.62
N ARG A 17 3.37 -18.84 0.66
CA ARG A 17 2.76 -18.27 -0.55
C ARG A 17 1.61 -17.30 -0.25
N ARG A 18 1.69 -16.60 0.88
CA ARG A 18 0.76 -15.54 1.26
C ARG A 18 1.22 -14.21 0.67
N ARG A 19 0.27 -13.30 0.51
CA ARG A 19 0.51 -11.99 -0.11
C ARG A 19 1.31 -11.08 0.82
N LEU A 20 2.48 -10.63 0.37
CA LEU A 20 3.33 -9.64 1.04
C LEU A 20 3.43 -8.39 0.18
N VAL A 21 3.13 -7.22 0.76
CA VAL A 21 3.33 -5.91 0.10
C VAL A 21 4.31 -5.09 0.94
N LEU A 22 5.37 -4.58 0.31
CA LEU A 22 6.37 -3.73 0.95
C LEU A 22 6.29 -2.30 0.39
N MET A 23 5.99 -1.34 1.26
CA MET A 23 5.96 0.08 0.92
C MET A 23 7.34 0.73 1.11
N VAL A 24 8.23 0.55 0.13
CA VAL A 24 9.62 1.03 0.22
C VAL A 24 9.69 2.54 0.05
N ARG A 25 10.23 3.25 1.03
CA ARG A 25 10.41 4.71 1.01
C ARG A 25 11.89 5.05 1.19
N GLU A 26 12.58 5.31 0.09
CA GLU A 26 13.97 5.79 0.05
C GLU A 26 14.24 6.50 -1.28
N THR A 27 15.13 7.51 -1.29
CA THR A 27 15.62 8.15 -2.51
C THR A 27 16.90 8.97 -2.21
N PRO A 28 17.96 8.87 -3.04
CA PRO A 28 18.11 8.03 -4.21
C PRO A 28 18.36 6.56 -3.86
N LEU A 29 18.02 5.66 -4.78
CA LEU A 29 18.28 4.24 -4.60
C LEU A 29 19.70 3.88 -5.06
N HIS A 30 20.47 3.21 -4.21
CA HIS A 30 21.70 2.56 -4.62
C HIS A 30 21.45 1.11 -5.08
N ALA A 31 22.42 0.50 -5.76
CA ALA A 31 22.29 -0.85 -6.33
C ALA A 31 21.87 -1.93 -5.31
N GLY A 32 22.31 -1.83 -4.05
CA GLY A 32 21.85 -2.72 -2.97
C GLY A 32 20.33 -2.72 -2.74
N HIS A 33 19.68 -1.55 -2.72
CA HIS A 33 18.22 -1.44 -2.59
C HIS A 33 17.53 -2.14 -3.76
N LEU A 34 18.00 -1.89 -4.99
CA LEU A 34 17.44 -2.50 -6.21
C LEU A 34 17.57 -4.02 -6.20
N ARG A 35 18.73 -4.57 -5.81
CA ARG A 35 18.93 -6.03 -5.71
C ARG A 35 18.03 -6.66 -4.64
N ASN A 36 17.82 -5.99 -3.51
CA ASN A 36 16.94 -6.50 -2.46
C ASN A 36 15.47 -6.45 -2.89
N MET A 37 15.04 -5.35 -3.51
CA MET A 37 13.68 -5.23 -4.04
C MET A 37 13.40 -6.26 -5.14
N LEU A 38 14.37 -6.49 -6.03
CA LEU A 38 14.27 -7.53 -7.06
C LEU A 38 14.08 -8.92 -6.43
N GLN A 39 14.91 -9.29 -5.45
CA GLN A 39 14.79 -10.59 -4.77
C GLN A 39 13.42 -10.78 -4.10
N VAL A 40 12.87 -9.73 -3.49
CA VAL A 40 11.52 -9.79 -2.92
C VAL A 40 10.49 -10.04 -4.01
N THR A 41 10.58 -9.35 -5.14
CA THR A 41 9.68 -9.54 -6.28
C THR A 41 9.79 -10.94 -6.88
N GLU A 42 11.02 -11.46 -7.08
CA GLU A 42 11.26 -12.83 -7.56
C GLU A 42 10.72 -13.89 -6.58
N SER A 43 10.71 -13.58 -5.28
CA SER A 43 10.14 -14.45 -4.23
C SER A 43 8.62 -14.38 -4.14
N GLY A 44 7.95 -13.54 -4.95
CA GLY A 44 6.49 -13.38 -4.97
C GLY A 44 5.94 -12.26 -4.08
N GLY A 45 6.81 -11.44 -3.47
CA GLY A 45 6.40 -10.22 -2.79
C GLY A 45 6.15 -9.06 -3.75
N ILE A 46 5.35 -8.09 -3.32
CA ILE A 46 5.03 -6.89 -4.12
C ILE A 46 5.80 -5.71 -3.54
N ILE A 47 6.64 -5.07 -4.38
CA ILE A 47 7.29 -3.80 -4.05
C ILE A 47 6.39 -2.67 -4.52
N PHE A 48 5.93 -1.84 -3.58
CA PHE A 48 5.01 -0.72 -3.85
C PHE A 48 5.54 0.57 -3.20
N PRO A 49 6.48 1.29 -3.83
CA PRO A 49 6.93 2.57 -3.28
C PRO A 49 5.78 3.58 -3.29
N PRO A 50 5.56 4.35 -2.19
CA PRO A 50 4.53 5.39 -2.16
C PRO A 50 4.96 6.57 -3.02
N VAL A 51 4.54 6.57 -4.28
CA VAL A 51 4.76 7.65 -5.24
C VAL A 51 3.45 8.41 -5.46
N PRO A 52 3.41 9.73 -5.21
CA PRO A 52 2.18 10.52 -5.35
C PRO A 52 1.58 10.45 -6.76
N ALA A 53 0.28 10.18 -6.83
CA ALA A 53 -0.51 10.14 -8.05
C ALA A 53 -1.03 11.54 -8.42
N TRP A 54 -0.16 12.42 -8.92
CA TRP A 54 -0.53 13.80 -9.26
C TRP A 54 -1.60 13.94 -10.35
N TYR A 55 -1.81 12.91 -11.18
CA TYR A 55 -2.91 12.87 -12.14
C TYR A 55 -4.29 12.97 -11.46
N ALA A 56 -4.41 12.60 -10.18
CA ALA A 56 -5.63 12.73 -9.39
C ALA A 56 -5.87 14.17 -8.89
N ARG A 57 -4.94 15.11 -9.16
CA ARG A 57 -4.99 16.51 -8.72
C ARG A 57 -5.34 16.65 -7.23
N PRO A 58 -4.56 16.05 -6.33
CA PRO A 58 -4.87 16.07 -4.91
C PRO A 58 -4.89 17.51 -4.39
N THR A 59 -5.85 17.81 -3.53
CA THR A 59 -6.03 19.13 -2.91
C THR A 59 -5.18 19.32 -1.65
N GLY A 60 -4.65 18.23 -1.09
CA GLY A 60 -3.83 18.23 0.12
C GLY A 60 -3.03 16.93 0.35
N SER A 61 -2.21 16.93 1.42
CA SER A 61 -1.39 15.78 1.82
C SER A 61 -2.19 14.53 2.16
N GLU A 62 -3.35 14.73 2.77
CA GLU A 62 -4.27 13.69 3.22
C GLU A 62 -4.74 12.85 2.02
N GLU A 63 -5.06 13.51 0.90
CA GLU A 63 -5.47 12.84 -0.33
C GLU A 63 -4.32 12.04 -0.97
N ILE A 64 -3.08 12.55 -0.89
CA ILE A 64 -1.88 11.83 -1.37
C ILE A 64 -1.65 10.55 -0.55
N ILE A 65 -1.78 10.66 0.77
CA ILE A 65 -1.63 9.53 1.70
C ILE A 65 -2.76 8.53 1.49
N ALA A 66 -4.02 8.99 1.48
CA ALA A 66 -5.19 8.17 1.26
C ALA A 66 -5.10 7.40 -0.06
N HIS A 67 -4.62 8.05 -1.12
CA HIS A 67 -4.43 7.38 -2.41
C HIS A 67 -3.42 6.22 -2.30
N SER A 68 -2.26 6.48 -1.69
CA SER A 68 -1.20 5.48 -1.53
C SER A 68 -1.67 4.30 -0.67
N VAL A 69 -2.36 4.56 0.43
CA VAL A 69 -2.90 3.52 1.34
C VAL A 69 -3.97 2.70 0.63
N ALA A 70 -4.92 3.34 -0.06
CA ALA A 70 -5.98 2.63 -0.79
C ALA A 70 -5.41 1.71 -1.90
N ARG A 71 -4.34 2.14 -2.58
CA ARG A 71 -3.61 1.28 -3.54
C ARG A 71 -2.94 0.10 -2.85
N ALA A 72 -2.29 0.31 -1.70
CA ALA A 72 -1.68 -0.77 -0.93
C ALA A 72 -2.72 -1.79 -0.42
N LEU A 73 -3.88 -1.34 0.08
CA LEU A 73 -4.98 -2.21 0.50
C LEU A 73 -5.59 -2.99 -0.68
N SER A 74 -5.75 -2.33 -1.83
CA SER A 74 -6.15 -3.02 -3.07
C SER A 74 -5.12 -4.09 -3.46
N LEU A 75 -3.83 -3.79 -3.28
CA LEU A 75 -2.71 -4.73 -3.41
C LEU A 75 -2.64 -5.79 -2.30
N LEU A 76 -3.56 -5.80 -1.33
CA LEU A 76 -3.75 -6.90 -0.37
C LEU A 76 -5.04 -7.69 -0.62
N GLY A 77 -5.88 -7.24 -1.57
CA GLY A 77 -7.17 -7.86 -1.88
C GLY A 77 -8.34 -7.18 -1.19
N GLN A 78 -8.12 -6.02 -0.58
CA GLN A 78 -9.16 -5.21 0.05
C GLN A 78 -9.34 -3.90 -0.72
N PRO A 79 -10.16 -3.89 -1.79
CA PRO A 79 -10.37 -2.68 -2.59
C PRO A 79 -11.12 -1.61 -1.79
N CYS A 80 -10.66 -0.37 -1.87
CA CYS A 80 -11.38 0.77 -1.31
C CYS A 80 -12.33 1.34 -2.37
N GLN A 81 -13.62 1.49 -2.02
CA GLN A 81 -14.68 1.90 -2.97
C GLN A 81 -14.51 3.33 -3.52
N ASN A 82 -13.74 4.18 -2.84
CA ASN A 82 -13.63 5.62 -3.13
C ASN A 82 -12.26 6.02 -3.70
N LEU A 83 -11.54 5.10 -4.34
CA LEU A 83 -10.29 5.44 -5.02
C LEU A 83 -10.55 5.64 -6.51
N PRO A 84 -10.48 6.88 -7.05
CA PRO A 84 -10.70 7.11 -8.47
C PRO A 84 -9.70 6.29 -9.29
N ARG A 85 -10.21 5.48 -10.23
CA ARG A 85 -9.36 4.79 -11.21
C ARG A 85 -8.84 5.81 -12.22
N TRP A 86 -7.86 5.38 -13.00
CA TRP A 86 -7.36 6.21 -14.10
C TRP A 86 -8.52 6.65 -15.02
N GLY A 87 -8.72 7.95 -15.16
CA GLY A 87 -9.79 8.55 -15.97
C GLY A 87 -11.13 8.75 -15.26
N GLU A 88 -11.30 8.28 -14.02
CA GLU A 88 -12.49 8.55 -13.22
C GLU A 88 -12.31 9.87 -12.44
N THR A 89 -13.34 10.71 -12.45
CA THR A 89 -13.43 11.90 -11.59
C THR A 89 -14.34 11.56 -10.43
N HIS A 90 -13.84 11.55 -9.20
CA HIS A 90 -14.69 11.46 -8.02
C HIS A 90 -14.18 12.38 -6.91
N GLN A 91 -15.13 12.99 -6.19
CA GLN A 91 -14.86 13.75 -4.97
C GLN A 91 -14.23 12.81 -3.94
N LEU A 92 -13.00 13.13 -3.51
CA LEU A 92 -12.29 12.40 -2.48
C LEU A 92 -12.97 12.63 -1.13
N ILE A 93 -12.84 11.62 -0.27
CA ILE A 93 -13.44 11.44 1.05
C ILE A 93 -13.52 12.79 1.82
N THR A 94 -14.66 13.47 1.74
CA THR A 94 -15.09 14.36 2.83
C THR A 94 -15.30 13.44 4.03
N GLY A 95 -14.68 13.73 5.16
CA GLY A 95 -14.68 12.89 6.36
C GLY A 95 -16.02 12.76 7.07
N GLU A 96 -17.09 12.41 6.35
CA GLU A 96 -18.40 12.04 6.89
C GLU A 96 -18.62 10.54 6.69
N HIS A 97 -17.74 9.72 7.25
CA HIS A 97 -18.17 8.39 7.67
C HIS A 97 -18.67 8.55 9.10
N GLU A 98 -19.96 8.85 9.22
CA GLU A 98 -20.73 8.61 10.43
C GLU A 98 -20.50 7.13 10.79
N TYR A 99 -19.70 6.91 11.83
CA TYR A 99 -19.50 5.59 12.41
C TYR A 99 -20.83 5.22 13.06
N ASP A 100 -21.65 4.42 12.37
CA ASP A 100 -22.91 3.94 12.92
C ASP A 100 -22.62 3.04 14.13
N HIS A 101 -22.77 3.61 15.32
CA HIS A 101 -22.60 2.92 16.60
C HIS A 101 -23.74 1.93 16.90
N ARG A 102 -24.73 1.74 16.01
CA ARG A 102 -25.97 0.99 16.31
C ARG A 102 -26.01 -0.44 15.79
N SER A 103 -24.91 -1.03 15.33
CA SER A 103 -24.92 -2.42 14.82
C SER A 103 -24.45 -3.50 15.80
N LEU A 104 -24.35 -3.19 17.11
CA LEU A 104 -23.92 -4.15 18.15
C LEU A 104 -24.91 -4.34 19.31
N ASP A 105 -26.17 -3.91 19.14
CA ASP A 105 -27.27 -4.27 20.04
C ASP A 105 -28.20 -5.31 19.41
#